data_AF-A0A954QVD0-F1
#
_entry.id   AF-A0A954QVD0-F1
#
_cell.length_a   1.000
_cell.length_b   1.000
_cell.length_c   1.000
_cell.angle_alpha   90.00
_cell.angle_beta   90.00
_cell.angle_gamma   90.00
#
_symmetry.space_group_name_H-M   'P 1'
#
loop_
_entity.id
_entity.type
_entity.pdbx_description
1 polymer ?
#
loop_
_entity_poly.entity_id
_entity_poly.type
_entity_poly.pdbx_seq_one_letter_code
_entity_poly.pdbx_strand_id
1 'polypeptide(L)'
;LTDLFTQQIPVGIPRERIEQVILENRFEKLSGGRSRGEEDILAHERKGIAGDWRNHFTPRVSREFHRMYGDLLIMTGFEANDDWTQEFS
;
A
#
# COMPACT_ATOMS: atom_id res chain seq x y z
N LEU A 1 -7.62 -13.57 -0.48
CA LEU A 1 -6.63 -13.15 -1.50
C LEU A 1 -6.45 -14.21 -2.58
N THR A 2 -6.19 -15.46 -2.20
CA THR A 2 -6.00 -16.58 -3.14
C THR A 2 -7.14 -16.73 -4.15
N ASP A 3 -8.40 -16.61 -3.70
CA ASP A 3 -9.59 -16.77 -4.56
C ASP A 3 -9.78 -15.64 -5.59
N LEU A 4 -9.27 -14.43 -5.31
CA LEU A 4 -9.41 -13.28 -6.20
C LEU A 4 -8.49 -13.41 -7.42
N PHE A 5 -7.29 -13.96 -7.21
CA PHE A 5 -6.33 -14.24 -8.28
C PHE A 5 -6.74 -15.42 -9.15
N THR A 6 -7.39 -16.45 -8.58
CA THR A 6 -7.82 -17.62 -9.36
C THR A 6 -8.95 -17.30 -10.34
N GLN A 7 -9.78 -16.30 -10.04
CA GLN A 7 -10.89 -15.89 -10.91
C GLN A 7 -10.46 -14.97 -12.06
N GLN A 8 -9.36 -14.21 -11.90
CA GLN A 8 -8.94 -13.20 -12.87
C GLN A 8 -7.80 -13.66 -13.80
N ILE A 9 -7.09 -14.73 -13.44
CA ILE A 9 -5.99 -15.26 -14.26
C ILE A 9 -6.54 -16.40 -15.13
N PRO A 10 -6.51 -16.28 -16.47
CA PRO A 10 -7.07 -17.27 -17.40
C PRO A 10 -6.27 -18.60 -17.47
N VAL A 11 -5.27 -18.77 -16.62
CA VAL A 11 -4.45 -19.98 -16.50
C VAL A 11 -4.86 -20.69 -15.22
N GLY A 12 -5.13 -22.00 -15.32
CA GLY A 12 -5.45 -22.86 -14.18
C GLY A 12 -4.24 -23.08 -13.27
N ILE A 13 -3.86 -22.05 -12.51
CA ILE A 13 -2.78 -22.13 -11.53
C ILE A 13 -3.31 -22.85 -10.28
N PRO A 14 -2.64 -23.93 -9.82
CA PRO A 14 -3.03 -24.61 -8.59
C PRO A 14 -2.98 -23.68 -7.38
N ARG A 15 -3.92 -23.86 -6.44
CA ARG A 15 -4.04 -23.04 -5.22
C ARG A 15 -2.72 -23.01 -4.45
N GLU A 16 -2.08 -24.17 -4.33
CA GLU A 16 -0.84 -24.37 -3.59
C GLU A 16 0.29 -23.51 -4.17
N ARG A 17 0.29 -23.32 -5.50
CA ARG A 17 1.28 -22.46 -6.15
C ARG A 17 1.04 -20.99 -5.83
N ILE A 18 -0.22 -20.55 -5.78
CA ILE A 18 -0.56 -19.17 -5.39
C ILE A 18 -0.16 -18.93 -3.93
N GLU A 19 -0.43 -19.89 -3.04
CA GLU A 19 -0.02 -19.81 -1.64
C GLU A 19 1.50 -19.72 -1.47
N GLN A 20 2.25 -20.55 -2.20
CA GLN A 20 3.72 -20.46 -2.24
C GLN A 20 4.18 -19.06 -2.68
N VAL A 21 3.63 -18.54 -3.77
CA VAL A 21 3.98 -17.20 -4.27
C VAL A 21 3.68 -16.11 -3.24
N ILE A 22 2.51 -16.17 -2.59
CA ILE A 22 2.16 -15.22 -1.51
C ILE A 22 3.17 -15.30 -0.37
N LEU A 23 3.54 -16.52 0.06
CA LEU A 23 4.48 -16.72 1.15
C LEU A 23 5.91 -16.27 0.77
N GLU A 24 6.34 -16.49 -0.46
CA GLU A 24 7.66 -16.09 -0.95
C GLU A 24 7.80 -14.57 -1.13
N ASN A 25 6.70 -13.88 -1.43
CA ASN A 25 6.69 -12.44 -1.72
C ASN A 25 6.13 -11.58 -0.60
N ARG A 26 5.85 -12.15 0.58
CA ARG A 26 5.43 -11.36 1.75
C ARG A 26 6.58 -10.47 2.23
N PHE A 27 6.23 -9.33 2.81
CA PHE A 27 7.21 -8.35 3.28
C PHE A 27 8.26 -8.98 4.19
N GLU A 28 7.84 -9.79 5.17
CA GLU A 28 8.71 -10.44 6.15
C GLU A 28 9.76 -11.34 5.50
N LYS A 29 9.44 -11.94 4.35
CA LYS A 29 10.38 -12.79 3.61
C LYS A 29 11.40 -11.94 2.84
N LEU A 30 10.95 -10.84 2.23
CA LEU A 30 11.80 -9.94 1.44
C LEU A 30 12.66 -9.02 2.32
N SER A 31 12.18 -8.66 3.51
CA SER A 31 12.82 -7.73 4.44
C SER A 31 13.83 -8.38 5.39
N GLY A 32 14.11 -9.67 5.23
CA GLY A 32 15.00 -10.42 6.12
C GLY A 32 14.39 -10.77 7.49
N GLY A 33 13.06 -10.82 7.60
CA GLY A 33 12.34 -11.22 8.80
C GLY A 33 11.67 -10.08 9.57
N ARG A 34 11.84 -8.82 9.14
CA ARG A 34 11.20 -7.66 9.78
C ARG A 34 9.70 -7.71 9.64
N SER A 35 9.00 -7.35 10.71
CA SER A 35 7.54 -7.23 10.69
C SER A 35 7.12 -5.97 9.93
N ARG A 36 5.95 -6.00 9.28
CA ARG A 36 5.38 -4.78 8.68
C ARG A 36 5.23 -3.71 9.76
N GLY A 37 5.70 -2.49 9.46
CA GLY A 37 5.74 -1.36 10.38
C GLY A 37 7.12 -1.11 10.99
N GLU A 38 7.99 -2.13 11.02
CA GLU A 38 9.37 -2.03 11.48
C GLU A 38 10.24 -1.38 10.40
N GLU A 39 10.58 -0.11 10.62
CA GLU A 39 11.30 0.70 9.64
C GLU A 39 12.80 0.43 9.64
N ASP A 40 13.35 0.29 8.44
CA ASP A 40 14.77 0.44 8.17
C ASP A 40 14.94 1.41 6.99
N ILE A 41 15.48 2.60 7.27
CA ILE A 41 15.65 3.68 6.28
C ILE A 41 16.75 3.41 5.26
N LEU A 42 17.62 2.43 5.51
CA LEU A 42 18.71 2.05 4.61
C LEU A 42 18.33 0.86 3.72
N ALA A 43 17.19 0.20 3.99
CA ALA A 43 16.70 -0.94 3.23
C ALA A 43 15.77 -0.51 2.08
N HIS A 44 15.77 -1.31 0.99
CA HIS A 44 14.82 -1.13 -0.12
C HIS A 44 13.38 -1.38 0.35
N GLU A 45 13.14 -2.48 1.06
CA GLU A 45 11.87 -2.84 1.71
C GLU A 45 11.69 -2.04 3.01
N ARG A 46 11.54 -0.72 2.92
CA ARG A 46 11.61 0.19 4.08
C ARG A 46 10.72 -0.19 5.27
N LYS A 47 9.38 -0.26 5.08
CA LYS A 47 8.41 -0.39 6.20
C LYS A 47 7.23 -1.33 5.96
N GLY A 48 6.88 -1.63 4.70
CA GLY A 48 5.89 -2.67 4.38
C GLY A 48 4.44 -2.37 4.77
N ILE A 49 4.06 -1.11 4.99
CA ILE A 49 2.69 -0.70 5.34
C ILE A 49 2.14 0.32 4.35
N ALA A 50 0.83 0.24 4.09
CA ALA A 50 0.09 1.27 3.38
C ALA A 50 -0.25 2.43 4.35
N GLY A 51 -0.39 3.64 3.82
CA GLY A 51 -0.80 4.81 4.60
C GLY A 51 0.30 5.51 5.41
N ASP A 52 1.55 5.04 5.37
CA ASP A 52 2.66 5.63 6.15
C ASP A 52 2.94 7.10 5.80
N TRP A 53 2.53 7.55 4.61
CA TRP A 53 2.62 8.96 4.21
C TRP A 53 1.92 9.90 5.20
N ARG A 54 0.88 9.43 5.91
CA ARG A 54 0.18 10.18 6.96
C ARG A 54 1.09 10.58 8.13
N ASN A 55 2.16 9.81 8.38
CA ASN A 55 3.14 10.13 9.42
C ASN A 55 4.15 11.22 8.99
N HIS A 56 4.22 11.54 7.69
CA HIS A 56 5.21 12.45 7.11
C HIS A 56 4.59 13.73 6.53
N PHE A 57 3.31 13.67 6.17
CA PHE A 57 2.60 14.81 5.61
C PHE A 57 2.37 15.88 6.69
N THR A 58 2.76 17.10 6.37
CA THR A 58 2.49 18.28 7.22
C THR A 58 1.25 19.00 6.70
N PRO A 59 0.59 19.87 7.51
CA PRO A 59 -0.55 20.65 7.05
C PRO A 59 -0.28 21.38 5.72
N ARG A 60 0.93 21.91 5.54
CA ARG A 60 1.33 22.58 4.29
C ARG A 60 1.41 21.61 3.11
N VAL A 61 2.04 20.44 3.31
CA VAL A 61 2.20 19.43 2.25
C VAL A 61 0.85 18.86 1.85
N SER A 62 0.00 18.52 2.82
CA SER A 62 -1.34 18.00 2.56
C SER A 62 -2.18 18.97 1.73
N ARG A 63 -2.17 20.27 2.07
CA ARG A 63 -2.87 21.30 1.30
C ARG A 63 -2.37 21.43 -0.14
N GLU A 64 -1.04 21.50 -0.35
CA GLU A 64 -0.50 21.63 -1.70
C GLU A 64 -0.73 20.37 -2.54
N PHE A 65 -0.59 19.18 -1.93
CA PHE A 65 -0.86 17.93 -2.63
C PHE A 65 -2.34 17.83 -3.04
N HIS A 66 -3.25 18.14 -2.11
CA HIS A 66 -4.68 18.17 -2.38
C HIS A 66 -5.04 19.18 -3.49
N ARG A 67 -4.44 20.38 -3.47
CA ARG A 67 -4.62 21.39 -4.53
C ARG A 67 -4.23 20.88 -5.92
N MET A 68 -3.22 19.99 -6.01
CA MET A 68 -2.73 19.47 -7.29
C MET A 68 -3.44 18.19 -7.74
N TYR A 69 -3.81 17.32 -6.80
CA TYR A 69 -4.20 15.93 -7.10
C TYR A 69 -5.46 15.45 -6.36
N GLY A 70 -6.12 16.30 -5.58
CA GLY A 70 -7.32 15.94 -4.82
C GLY A 70 -8.41 15.30 -5.69
N ASP A 71 -8.78 15.98 -6.78
CA ASP A 71 -9.75 15.48 -7.75
C ASP A 71 -9.33 14.13 -8.33
N LEU A 72 -8.04 13.94 -8.63
CA LEU A 72 -7.53 12.70 -9.19
C LEU A 72 -7.69 11.54 -8.21
N LEU A 73 -7.47 11.75 -6.91
CA LEU A 73 -7.65 10.73 -5.88
C LEU A 73 -9.11 10.27 -5.81
N ILE A 74 -10.07 11.20 -5.93
CA ILE A 74 -11.50 10.90 -5.95
C ILE A 74 -11.89 10.16 -7.24
N MET A 75 -11.48 10.69 -8.39
CA MET A 75 -11.80 10.09 -9.70
C MET A 75 -11.30 8.66 -9.86
N THR A 76 -10.18 8.33 -9.21
CA THR A 76 -9.57 6.99 -9.26
C THR A 76 -10.00 6.07 -8.11
N GLY A 77 -10.77 6.59 -7.15
CA GLY A 77 -11.26 5.84 -6.00
C GLY A 77 -10.21 5.57 -4.91
N PHE A 78 -9.08 6.26 -4.93
CA PHE A 78 -8.11 6.19 -3.82
C PHE A 78 -8.61 6.90 -2.56
N GLU A 79 -9.40 7.96 -2.73
CA GLU A 79 -10.08 8.66 -1.62
C GLU A 79 -11.57 8.85 -1.98
N ALA A 80 -12.44 8.85 -0.99
CA ALA A 80 -13.89 9.00 -1.22
C ALA A 80 -14.30 10.47 -1.43
N ASN A 81 -13.60 11.38 -0.76
CA ASN A 81 -13.84 12.82 -0.71
C ASN A 81 -12.59 13.52 -0.16
N ASP A 82 -12.69 14.83 0.12
CA ASP A 82 -11.56 15.64 0.60
C ASP A 82 -11.26 15.49 2.10
N ASP A 83 -12.01 14.65 2.82
CA ASP A 83 -11.92 14.55 4.28
C ASP A 83 -10.57 14.01 4.76
N TRP A 84 -9.83 13.28 3.92
CA TRP A 84 -8.47 12.82 4.24
C TRP A 84 -7.52 13.97 4.61
N THR A 85 -7.79 15.19 4.13
CA THR A 85 -6.98 16.38 4.45
C THR A 85 -7.19 16.88 5.89
N GLN A 86 -8.31 16.51 6.52
CA GLN A 86 -8.64 16.94 7.89
C GLN A 86 -7.71 16.31 8.93
N GLU A 87 -7.10 15.16 8.61
CA GLU A 87 -6.11 14.47 9.45
C GLU A 87 -4.85 15.33 9.72
N PHE A 88 -4.66 16.40 8.94
CA PHE A 88 -3.47 17.27 8.97
C PHE A 88 -3.80 18.72 9.31
N SER A 89 -4.99 18.98 9.88
CA SER A 89 -5.43 20.33 10.26
C SER A 89 -4.82 20.81 11.57
#